data_AF-A0A0N4YLZ2-F1
#
_entry.id   AF-A0A0N4YLZ2-F1
#
_cell.length_a   1.000
_cell.length_b   1.000
_cell.length_c   1.000
_cell.angle_alpha   90.00
_cell.angle_beta   90.00
_cell.angle_gamma   90.00
#
_symmetry.space_group_name_H-M   'P 1'
#
loop_
_entity.id
_entity.type
_entity.pdbx_description
1 polymer ?
#
loop_
_entity_poly.entity_id
_entity_poly.type
_entity_poly.pdbx_seq_one_letter_code
_entity_poly.pdbx_strand_id
1 'polypeptide(L)'
;MEEEELAPKMKRGERILELAVAHDLAICNTFFAKRESQKMTYCSEGRRTEVDHILVRRWDLKAVKDVKVLPGEVVATQHRPLVADLCVLLPPKMKERAEPKIRW
;
A
#
# COMPACT_ATOMS: atom_id res chain seq x y z
N MET A 1 23.95 30.02 18.23
CA MET A 1 23.11 30.26 17.04
C MET A 1 23.99 29.87 15.88
N GLU A 2 23.87 28.71 15.25
CA GLU A 2 22.72 27.81 15.11
C GLU A 2 23.19 26.36 15.16
N GLU A 3 22.40 25.55 15.85
CA GLU A 3 22.53 24.10 15.96
C GLU A 3 21.88 23.53 14.70
N GLU A 4 22.68 23.25 13.67
CA GLU A 4 22.18 22.59 12.46
C GLU A 4 22.02 21.10 12.78
N GLU A 5 20.79 20.76 13.17
CA GLU A 5 20.28 19.45 13.51
C GLU A 5 20.63 18.42 12.42
N LEU A 6 21.66 17.62 12.67
CA LEU A 6 22.06 16.49 11.82
C LEU A 6 21.04 15.36 12.02
N ALA A 7 19.86 15.50 11.40
CA ALA A 7 18.93 14.40 11.25
C ALA A 7 19.70 13.23 10.58
N PRO A 8 19.76 12.03 11.21
CA PRO A 8 20.47 10.90 10.65
C PRO A 8 19.93 10.62 9.24
N LYS A 9 20.83 10.42 8.25
CA LYS A 9 20.45 9.94 6.93
C LYS A 9 19.90 8.51 7.06
N MET A 10 18.63 8.39 7.41
CA MET A 10 17.94 7.10 7.52
C MET A 10 17.91 6.44 6.15
N LYS A 11 18.23 5.15 6.10
CA LYS A 11 18.05 4.36 4.87
C LYS A 11 16.57 4.39 4.52
N ARG A 12 16.22 4.39 3.23
CA ARG A 12 14.83 4.55 2.75
C ARG A 12 13.85 3.56 3.42
N GLY A 13 14.32 2.36 3.76
CA GLY A 13 13.53 1.35 4.49
C GLY A 13 13.27 1.67 5.97
N GLU A 14 14.18 2.38 6.64
CA GLU A 14 14.02 2.76 8.06
C GLU A 14 12.88 3.77 8.24
N ARG A 15 12.75 4.74 7.32
CA ARG A 15 11.64 5.72 7.36
C ARG A 15 10.25 5.10 7.21
N ILE A 16 10.12 4.06 6.38
CA ILE A 16 8.83 3.36 6.20
C ILE A 16 8.47 2.60 7.47
N LEU A 17 9.46 1.99 8.11
CA LEU A 17 9.26 1.30 9.38
C LEU A 17 8.85 2.29 10.49
N GLU A 18 9.52 3.44 10.58
CA GLU A 18 9.18 4.48 11.54
C GLU A 18 7.79 5.05 11.32
N LEU A 19 7.40 5.32 10.08
CA LEU A 19 6.04 5.72 9.73
C LEU A 19 5.03 4.67 10.17
N ALA A 20 5.32 3.38 9.94
CA ALA A 20 4.43 2.30 10.34
C ALA A 20 4.29 2.19 11.86
N VAL A 21 5.39 2.36 12.60
CA VAL A 21 5.39 2.36 14.06
C VAL A 21 4.64 3.57 14.63
N ALA A 22 4.91 4.77 14.12
CA ALA A 22 4.34 6.02 14.60
C ALA A 22 2.81 6.10 14.41
N HIS A 23 2.28 5.47 13.36
CA HIS A 23 0.86 5.54 13.01
C HIS A 23 0.08 4.24 13.23
N ASP A 24 0.66 3.26 13.93
CA ASP A 24 0.09 1.94 14.16
C ASP A 24 -0.39 1.25 12.86
N LEU A 25 0.49 1.27 11.86
CA LEU A 25 0.29 0.64 10.56
C LEU A 25 1.02 -0.70 10.47
N ALA A 26 0.45 -1.59 9.67
CA ALA A 26 1.00 -2.87 9.27
C ALA A 26 1.50 -2.77 7.82
N ILE A 27 2.73 -3.24 7.57
CA ILE A 27 3.29 -3.39 6.22
C ILE A 27 2.73 -4.69 5.63
N CYS A 28 1.68 -4.60 4.81
CA CYS A 28 0.93 -5.79 4.39
C CYS A 28 1.79 -6.83 3.64
N ASN A 29 2.78 -6.38 2.87
CA ASN A 29 3.70 -7.26 2.12
C ASN A 29 4.45 -8.26 3.01
N THR A 30 4.67 -7.94 4.28
CA THR A 30 5.46 -8.80 5.19
C THR A 30 4.62 -9.91 5.82
N PHE A 31 3.29 -9.83 5.78
CA PHE A 31 2.40 -10.80 6.43
C PHE A 31 2.13 -12.03 5.56
N PHE A 32 2.36 -11.95 4.26
CA PHE A 32 2.12 -13.06 3.32
C PHE A 32 3.43 -13.66 2.85
N ALA A 33 3.59 -14.97 3.05
CA ALA A 33 4.72 -15.71 2.51
C ALA A 33 4.61 -15.79 0.98
N LYS A 34 5.41 -14.99 0.27
CA LYS A 34 5.49 -14.94 -1.19
C LYS A 34 6.89 -15.30 -1.69
N ARG A 35 6.98 -15.83 -2.91
CA ARG A 35 8.27 -16.06 -3.58
C ARG A 35 8.94 -14.72 -3.85
N GLU A 36 10.27 -14.68 -3.84
CA GLU A 36 11.03 -13.45 -4.10
C GLU A 36 10.62 -12.79 -5.43
N SER A 37 10.43 -13.59 -6.48
CA SER A 37 9.95 -13.11 -7.79
C SER A 37 8.58 -12.42 -7.76
N GLN A 38 7.77 -12.69 -6.74
CA GLN A 38 6.43 -12.14 -6.53
C GLN A 38 6.41 -10.97 -5.53
N LYS A 39 7.56 -10.65 -4.91
CA LYS A 39 7.72 -9.49 -4.00
C LYS A 39 8.37 -8.29 -4.67
N MET A 40 9.12 -8.52 -5.74
CA MET A 40 9.87 -7.47 -6.44
C MET A 40 8.92 -6.56 -7.24
N THR A 41 8.83 -5.29 -6.82
CA THR A 41 8.00 -4.27 -7.48
C THR A 41 8.79 -3.45 -8.49
N TYR A 42 10.13 -3.47 -8.43
CA TYR A 42 11.00 -2.80 -9.40
C TYR A 42 12.03 -3.75 -9.98
N CYS A 43 12.23 -3.69 -11.31
CA CYS A 43 13.22 -4.44 -12.06
C CYS A 43 13.90 -3.54 -13.09
N SER A 44 15.23 -3.39 -13.02
CA SER A 44 16.02 -2.68 -14.04
C SER A 44 17.41 -3.28 -14.16
N GLU A 45 17.87 -3.56 -15.38
CA GLU A 45 19.26 -4.00 -15.68
C GLU A 45 19.79 -5.09 -14.73
N GLY A 46 18.98 -6.10 -14.42
CA GLY A 46 19.35 -7.20 -13.51
C GLY A 46 19.20 -6.88 -12.01
N ARG A 47 18.97 -5.63 -11.62
CA ARG A 47 18.59 -5.24 -10.27
C ARG A 47 17.11 -5.48 -10.06
N ARG A 48 16.77 -6.08 -8.91
CA ARG A 48 15.39 -6.29 -8.48
C ARG A 48 15.26 -5.78 -7.05
N THR A 49 14.29 -4.92 -6.81
CA THR A 49 14.08 -4.33 -5.49
C THR A 49 12.59 -4.24 -5.17
N GLU A 50 12.25 -4.38 -3.89
CA GLU A 50 10.95 -4.03 -3.34
C GLU A 50 10.97 -2.53 -3.00
N VAL A 51 10.16 -1.73 -3.70
CA VAL A 51 10.13 -0.27 -3.53
C VAL A 51 8.73 0.23 -3.17
N ASP A 52 7.70 -0.52 -3.54
CA ASP A 52 6.30 -0.20 -3.28
C ASP A 52 5.80 -1.07 -2.11
N HIS A 53 5.08 -0.45 -1.17
CA HIS A 53 4.50 -1.12 -0.01
C HIS A 53 3.07 -0.64 0.21
N ILE A 54 2.20 -1.54 0.65
CA ILE A 54 0.85 -1.21 1.10
C ILE A 54 0.84 -1.21 2.63
N LEU A 55 0.41 -0.09 3.21
CA LEU A 55 0.23 0.10 4.64
C LEU A 55 -1.26 0.12 4.96
N VAL A 56 -1.66 -0.62 6.00
CA VAL A 56 -3.02 -0.58 6.55
C VAL A 56 -2.96 -0.37 8.05
N ARG A 57 -4.01 0.18 8.67
CA ARG A 57 -4.11 0.19 10.13
C ARG A 57 -4.10 -1.23 10.66
N ARG A 58 -3.44 -1.47 11.79
CA ARG A 58 -3.38 -2.82 12.38
C ARG A 58 -4.76 -3.42 12.64
N TRP A 59 -5.73 -2.62 13.06
CA TRP A 59 -7.11 -3.06 13.30
C TRP A 59 -7.85 -3.53 12.04
N ASP A 60 -7.45 -3.00 10.88
CA ASP A 60 -8.04 -3.30 9.57
C ASP A 60 -7.28 -4.40 8.82
N LEU A 61 -6.14 -4.88 9.35
CA LEU A 61 -5.33 -5.91 8.73
C LEU A 61 -6.12 -7.20 8.45
N LYS A 62 -7.10 -7.52 9.29
CA LYS A 62 -8.03 -8.66 9.10
C LYS A 62 -8.86 -8.58 7.81
N ALA A 63 -9.01 -7.39 7.24
CA ALA A 63 -9.71 -7.20 5.97
C ALA A 63 -8.79 -7.50 4.77
N VAL A 64 -7.47 -7.55 4.95
CA VAL A 64 -6.53 -7.87 3.88
C VAL A 64 -6.50 -9.39 3.66
N LYS A 65 -6.93 -9.83 2.48
CA LYS A 65 -6.95 -11.25 2.10
C LYS A 65 -5.64 -11.71 1.49
N ASP A 66 -5.05 -10.87 0.64
CA ASP A 66 -3.77 -11.14 -0.01
C ASP A 66 -3.12 -9.83 -0.46
N VAL A 67 -1.80 -9.86 -0.63
CA VAL A 67 -1.06 -8.81 -1.31
C VAL A 67 -0.11 -9.43 -2.33
N LYS A 68 -0.20 -8.99 -3.58
CA LYS A 68 0.52 -9.59 -4.71
C LYS A 68 1.01 -8.54 -5.68
N VAL A 69 2.19 -8.79 -6.24
CA VAL A 69 2.71 -8.01 -7.36
C VAL A 69 2.18 -8.61 -8.66
N LEU A 70 1.60 -7.77 -9.52
CA LEU A 70 1.19 -8.18 -10.85
C LEU A 70 2.42 -8.32 -11.76
N PRO A 71 2.54 -9.42 -12.53
CA PRO A 71 3.59 -9.51 -13.54
C PRO A 71 3.38 -8.40 -14.58
N GLY A 72 4.44 -7.64 -14.87
CA GLY A 72 4.34 -6.49 -15.78
C GLY A 72 3.98 -6.92 -17.21
N GLU A 73 2.97 -6.26 -17.78
CA GLU A 73 2.75 -6.20 -19.22
C GLU A 73 3.69 -5.16 -19.86
N VAL A 74 3.83 -5.23 -21.19
CA VAL A 74 4.79 -4.53 -22.07
C VAL A 74 4.95 -3.01 -21.82
N VAL A 75 3.99 -2.36 -21.15
CA VAL A 75 3.92 -0.90 -20.95
C VAL A 75 4.69 -0.42 -19.70
N ALA A 76 4.86 -1.24 -18.66
CA ALA A 76 5.59 -0.87 -17.44
C ALA A 76 6.85 -1.72 -17.29
N THR A 77 7.88 -1.37 -18.06
CA THR A 77 9.12 -2.17 -18.18
C THR A 77 9.92 -2.29 -16.89
N GLN A 78 9.78 -1.33 -15.97
CA GLN A 78 10.55 -1.30 -14.71
C GLN A 78 9.71 -1.51 -13.45
N HIS A 79 8.54 -0.88 -13.35
CA HIS A 79 7.67 -0.97 -12.18
C HIS A 79 6.56 -1.99 -12.38
N ARG A 80 6.32 -2.80 -11.36
CA ARG A 80 5.26 -3.81 -11.30
C ARG A 80 4.24 -3.40 -10.25
N PRO A 81 2.95 -3.25 -10.61
CA PRO A 81 1.92 -2.85 -9.67
C PRO A 81 1.81 -3.82 -8.49
N LEU A 82 1.80 -3.26 -7.27
CA LEU A 82 1.48 -3.97 -6.03
C LEU A 82 -0.01 -3.82 -5.73
N VAL A 83 -0.71 -4.94 -5.51
CA VAL A 83 -2.17 -4.97 -5.34
C VAL A 83 -2.52 -5.71 -4.05
N ALA A 84 -3.44 -5.15 -3.26
CA ALA A 84 -4.03 -5.80 -2.10
C ALA A 84 -5.50 -6.18 -2.35
N ASP A 85 -5.84 -7.42 -2.05
CA ASP A 85 -7.22 -7.90 -2.04
C ASP A 85 -7.85 -7.59 -0.67
N LEU A 86 -8.90 -6.77 -0.64
CA LEU A 86 -9.54 -6.28 0.59
C LEU A 86 -10.99 -6.78 0.72
N CYS A 87 -11.37 -7.15 1.95
CA CYS A 87 -12.74 -7.50 2.34
C CYS A 87 -13.37 -6.35 3.13
N VAL A 88 -13.87 -5.33 2.43
CA VAL A 88 -14.53 -4.19 3.07
C VAL A 88 -16.05 -4.37 3.08
N LEU A 89 -16.64 -4.25 4.27
CA LEU A 89 -18.09 -4.10 4.39
C LEU A 89 -18.43 -2.66 4.00
N LEU A 90 -19.06 -2.49 2.84
CA LEU A 90 -19.55 -1.18 2.44
C LEU A 90 -20.78 -0.82 3.28
N PRO A 91 -20.89 0.43 3.75
CA PRO A 91 -22.12 0.88 4.39
C PRO A 91 -23.29 0.72 3.40
N PRO A 92 -24.50 0.43 3.89
CA PRO A 92 -25.68 0.39 3.03
C PRO A 92 -25.77 1.73 2.28
N LYS A 93 -25.97 1.68 0.96
CA LYS A 93 -26.24 2.89 0.18
C LYS A 93 -27.43 3.60 0.82
N MET A 94 -27.23 4.83 1.29
CA MET A 94 -28.35 5.70 1.64
C MET A 94 -29.24 5.76 0.39
N LYS A 95 -30.50 5.31 0.51
CA LYS A 95 -31.49 5.57 -0.53
C LYS A 95 -31.55 7.08 -0.66
N GLU A 96 -31.13 7.62 -1.79
CA GLU A 96 -31.38 9.00 -2.15
C GLU A 96 -32.88 9.21 -1.98
N ARG A 97 -33.24 10.07 -1.04
CA ARG A 97 -34.65 10.35 -0.76
C ARG A 97 -35.17 10.98 -2.03
N ALA A 98 -35.91 10.22 -2.83
CA ALA A 98 -36.46 10.72 -4.08
C ALA A 98 -37.28 11.98 -3.72
N GLU A 99 -36.77 13.15 -4.07
CA GLU A 99 -37.54 14.37 -3.90
C GLU A 99 -38.82 14.20 -4.73
N PRO A 100 -40.00 14.45 -4.14
CA PRO A 100 -41.23 14.40 -4.91
C PRO A 100 -41.11 15.44 -6.00
N LYS A 101 -40.96 14.98 -7.25
CA LYS A 101 -40.98 15.85 -8.43
C LYS A 101 -42.39 16.45 -8.51
N ILE A 102 -42.52 17.70 -8.05
CA ILE A 102 -43.73 18.48 -8.23
C ILE A 102 -43.92 18.63 -9.74
N ARG A 103 -45.03 18.07 -10.25
CA ARG A 103 -45.47 18.29 -11.63
C ARG A 103 -46.40 19.50 -11.62
N TRP A 104 -46.00 20.54 -12.34
CA TRP A 104 -46.86 21.65 -12.72
C TRP A 104 -47.68 21.27 -13.96
#